data_AF-A0A1S3QLV3-F1
#
_entry.id   AF-A0A1S3QLV3-F1
#
_cell.length_a   1.000
_cell.length_b   1.000
_cell.length_c   1.000
_cell.angle_alpha   90.00
_cell.angle_beta   90.00
_cell.angle_gamma   90.00
#
_symmetry.space_group_name_H-M   'P 1'
#
loop_
_entity.id
_entity.type
_entity.pdbx_description
1 polymer ?
#
loop_
_entity_poly.entity_id
_entity_poly.type
_entity_poly.pdbx_seq_one_letter_code
_entity_poly.pdbx_strand_id
1 'polypeptide(L)'
;MCGGVEIRTIYAGHKQAKACVISRLSSERAGTRFNVRGANDDGQVANFVETEQVIFLDDQVSSFIQIRGSIPLFWEQPGIQVGSHRVKLSRGYEANAPAFERHFSALRRLYGKQVIINLLGMKEGEHMLSKAFQSHLKASEHAGAVRMINFDYHQMVKGGKADKLHSVLKPQLNKFLDDCSFFYYSGERGVTK
;
A
#
# COMPACT_ATOMS: atom_id res chain seq x y z
N MET A 1 5.82 -7.38 17.67
CA MET A 1 5.31 -6.44 16.64
C MET A 1 6.37 -5.36 16.45
N CYS A 2 6.97 -5.23 15.27
CA CYS A 2 7.72 -4.02 14.92
C CYS A 2 6.71 -3.01 14.37
N GLY A 3 6.69 -1.77 14.87
CA GLY A 3 5.71 -0.76 14.47
C GLY A 3 5.25 0.10 15.64
N GLY A 4 3.98 0.49 15.66
CA GLY A 4 3.44 1.39 16.68
C GLY A 4 1.95 1.18 16.92
N VAL A 5 1.50 1.55 18.11
CA VAL A 5 0.09 1.56 18.50
C VAL A 5 -0.19 2.89 19.17
N GLU A 6 -1.19 3.61 18.69
CA GLU A 6 -1.68 4.83 19.34
C GLU A 6 -3.18 4.70 19.58
N ILE A 7 -3.62 4.96 20.80
CA ILE A 7 -5.03 4.92 21.19
C ILE A 7 -5.39 6.29 21.77
N ARG A 8 -6.46 6.88 21.28
CA ARG A 8 -7.02 8.13 21.79
C ARG A 8 -8.51 7.99 22.08
N THR A 9 -8.92 8.56 23.20
CA THR A 9 -10.34 8.82 23.45
C THR A 9 -10.79 9.97 22.56
N ILE A 10 -11.88 9.76 21.83
CA ILE A 10 -12.54 10.75 20.97
C ILE A 10 -14.01 10.88 21.37
N TYR A 11 -14.64 11.96 20.96
CA TYR A 11 -16.07 12.21 21.21
C TYR A 11 -16.81 12.34 19.88
N ALA A 12 -17.86 11.55 19.71
CA ALA A 12 -18.77 11.58 18.56
C ALA A 12 -20.13 12.10 19.06
N GLY A 13 -20.31 13.42 19.03
CA GLY A 13 -21.44 14.06 19.71
C GLY A 13 -21.35 13.85 21.22
N HIS A 14 -22.40 13.25 21.81
CA HIS A 14 -22.46 12.95 23.25
C HIS A 14 -21.84 11.59 23.62
N LYS A 15 -21.38 10.81 22.63
CA LYS A 15 -20.81 9.48 22.87
C LYS A 15 -19.30 9.53 22.96
N GLN A 16 -18.74 8.78 23.89
CA GLN A 16 -17.30 8.55 24.00
C GLN A 16 -16.92 7.34 23.15
N ALA A 17 -15.87 7.49 22.34
CA ALA A 17 -15.29 6.41 21.55
C ALA A 17 -13.78 6.31 21.78
N LYS A 18 -13.18 5.19 21.39
CA LYS A 18 -11.73 5.05 21.29
C LYS A 18 -11.33 4.88 19.83
N ALA A 19 -10.47 5.75 19.34
CA ALA A 19 -9.79 5.59 18.07
C ALA A 19 -8.41 4.97 18.32
N CYS A 20 -8.10 3.90 17.60
CA CYS A 20 -6.83 3.21 17.65
C CYS A 20 -6.22 3.20 16.25
N VAL A 21 -4.93 3.48 16.15
CA VAL A 21 -4.13 3.27 14.93
C VAL A 21 -3.03 2.29 15.28
N ILE A 22 -3.00 1.16 14.58
CA ILE A 22 -2.00 0.11 14.73
C ILE A 22 -1.20 0.04 13.44
N SER A 23 0.13 0.08 13.53
CA SER A 23 1.02 -0.15 12.41
C SER A 23 1.91 -1.36 12.67
N ARG A 24 1.97 -2.27 11.69
CA ARG A 24 2.73 -3.53 11.75
C ARG A 24 3.70 -3.58 10.58
N LEU A 25 4.99 -3.52 10.87
CA LEU A 25 6.08 -3.68 9.90
C LEU A 25 6.46 -5.16 9.78
N SER A 26 6.46 -5.67 8.55
CA SER A 26 6.88 -7.04 8.24
C SER A 26 8.38 -7.24 8.42
N SER A 27 8.75 -8.38 9.02
CA SER A 27 10.14 -8.84 9.17
C SER A 27 10.63 -9.71 8.01
N GLU A 28 9.73 -10.15 7.13
CA GLU A 28 10.02 -11.10 6.04
C GLU A 28 11.07 -10.58 5.05
N ARG A 29 11.12 -9.26 4.87
CA ARG A 29 12.19 -8.59 4.12
C ARG A 29 12.71 -7.37 4.87
N ALA A 30 13.24 -7.62 6.06
CA ALA A 30 13.81 -6.61 6.92
C ALA A 30 15.07 -5.96 6.32
N GLY A 31 15.25 -4.67 6.61
CA GLY A 31 16.42 -3.91 6.19
C GLY A 31 16.18 -2.41 6.32
N THR A 32 17.26 -1.63 6.34
CA THR A 32 17.13 -0.17 6.44
C THR A 32 16.56 0.41 5.14
N ARG A 33 15.83 1.53 5.25
CA ARG A 33 15.13 2.20 4.15
C ARG A 33 15.99 2.47 2.91
N PHE A 34 17.31 2.62 3.09
CA PHE A 34 18.26 2.91 2.02
C PHE A 34 19.00 1.67 1.49
N ASN A 35 18.98 0.55 2.20
CA ASN A 35 19.76 -0.64 1.84
C ASN A 35 18.91 -1.74 1.22
N VAL A 36 17.61 -1.81 1.54
CA VAL A 36 16.74 -2.91 1.08
C VAL A 36 15.50 -2.37 0.36
N ARG A 37 15.37 -2.76 -0.91
CA ARG A 37 14.30 -2.35 -1.85
C ARG A 37 13.77 -3.56 -2.63
N GLY A 38 12.54 -3.46 -3.12
CA GLY A 38 11.95 -4.46 -4.02
C GLY A 38 11.33 -5.68 -3.34
N ALA A 39 11.18 -6.77 -4.11
CA ALA A 39 10.84 -8.12 -3.66
C ALA A 39 12.06 -9.07 -3.54
N ASN A 40 11.99 -10.04 -2.63
CA ASN A 40 12.87 -11.21 -2.62
C ASN A 40 12.27 -12.35 -3.47
N ASP A 41 12.96 -13.48 -3.49
CA ASP A 41 12.54 -14.67 -4.20
C ASP A 41 11.19 -15.21 -3.70
N ASP A 42 10.82 -15.02 -2.44
CA ASP A 42 9.52 -15.47 -1.91
C ASP A 42 8.35 -14.50 -2.21
N GLY A 43 8.61 -13.38 -2.90
CA GLY A 43 7.59 -12.36 -3.20
C GLY A 43 7.31 -11.40 -2.02
N GLN A 44 8.15 -11.44 -0.99
CA GLN A 44 8.06 -10.56 0.16
C GLN A 44 8.76 -9.23 -0.17
N VAL A 45 8.08 -8.12 0.07
CA VAL A 45 8.60 -6.79 -0.28
C VAL A 45 9.20 -6.08 0.92
N ALA A 46 10.26 -5.32 0.66
CA ALA A 46 10.89 -4.49 1.67
C ALA A 46 9.93 -3.41 2.17
N ASN A 47 10.04 -3.04 3.46
CA ASN A 47 9.20 -2.02 4.09
C ASN A 47 7.69 -2.27 3.93
N PHE A 48 7.25 -3.54 3.92
CA PHE A 48 5.83 -3.87 3.94
C PHE A 48 5.23 -3.53 5.30
N VAL A 49 4.24 -2.64 5.30
CA VAL A 49 3.54 -2.15 6.48
C VAL A 49 2.05 -2.31 6.28
N GLU A 50 1.40 -2.87 7.29
CA GLU A 50 -0.04 -2.86 7.45
C GLU A 50 -0.41 -1.81 8.50
N THR A 51 -1.30 -0.90 8.14
CA THR A 51 -1.86 0.10 9.06
C THR A 51 -3.34 -0.16 9.20
N GLU A 52 -3.79 -0.31 10.44
CA GLU A 52 -5.18 -0.57 10.80
C GLU A 52 -5.71 0.57 11.66
N GLN A 53 -6.82 1.17 11.22
CA GLN A 53 -7.58 2.11 12.02
C GLN A 53 -8.77 1.37 12.63
N VAL A 54 -8.89 1.38 13.95
CA VAL A 54 -10.01 0.77 14.68
C VAL A 54 -10.77 1.83 15.47
N ILE A 55 -12.10 1.81 15.39
CA ILE A 55 -12.98 2.64 16.22
C ILE A 55 -13.80 1.73 17.12
N PHE A 56 -13.73 1.97 18.42
CA PHE A 56 -14.59 1.35 19.43
C PHE A 56 -15.63 2.38 19.89
N LEU A 57 -16.90 2.04 19.79
CA LEU A 57 -18.03 2.88 20.21
C LEU A 57 -19.10 1.99 20.83
N ASP A 58 -19.32 2.13 22.13
CA ASP A 58 -20.24 1.26 22.89
C ASP A 58 -19.91 -0.24 22.69
N ASP A 59 -20.86 -1.02 22.17
CA ASP A 59 -20.72 -2.44 21.81
C ASP A 59 -20.29 -2.66 20.34
N GLN A 60 -19.91 -1.59 19.65
CA GLN A 60 -19.58 -1.59 18.22
C GLN A 60 -18.08 -1.43 17.99
N VAL A 61 -17.58 -2.16 16.99
CA VAL A 61 -16.20 -2.08 16.55
C VAL A 61 -16.16 -1.98 15.04
N SER A 62 -15.43 -1.00 14.52
CA SER A 62 -15.09 -0.95 13.10
C SER A 62 -13.58 -0.96 12.90
N SER A 63 -13.12 -1.60 11.83
CA SER A 63 -11.70 -1.63 11.46
C SER A 63 -11.50 -1.46 9.95
N PHE A 64 -10.52 -0.63 9.59
CA PHE A 64 -10.12 -0.41 8.21
C PHE A 64 -8.61 -0.59 8.05
N ILE A 65 -8.20 -1.38 7.07
CA ILE A 65 -6.79 -1.71 6.82
C ILE A 65 -6.31 -1.04 5.53
N GLN A 66 -5.12 -0.47 5.59
CA GLN A 66 -4.33 -0.05 4.43
C GLN A 66 -2.95 -0.69 4.47
N ILE A 67 -2.50 -1.19 3.32
CA ILE A 67 -1.16 -1.76 3.18
C ILE A 67 -0.28 -0.84 2.32
N ARG A 68 1.02 -0.84 2.63
CA ARG A 68 2.04 -0.14 1.86
C ARG A 68 3.30 -0.99 1.81
N GLY A 69 3.99 -1.02 0.67
CA GLY A 69 5.25 -1.74 0.53
C GLY A 69 6.12 -1.19 -0.59
N SER A 70 7.31 -1.76 -0.75
CA SER A 70 8.12 -1.55 -1.96
C SER A 70 7.44 -2.15 -3.19
N ILE A 71 7.80 -1.67 -4.38
CA ILE A 71 7.33 -2.27 -5.64
C ILE A 71 7.79 -3.74 -5.70
N PRO A 72 6.91 -4.70 -6.05
CA PRO A 72 7.19 -6.13 -5.98
C PRO A 72 8.04 -6.64 -7.15
N LEU A 73 9.18 -5.98 -7.35
CA LEU A 73 10.18 -6.28 -8.37
C LEU A 73 11.57 -6.32 -7.72
N PHE A 74 12.51 -7.02 -8.32
CA PHE A 74 13.93 -6.95 -7.97
C PHE A 74 14.50 -5.63 -8.50
N TRP A 75 14.62 -4.64 -7.61
CA TRP A 75 15.19 -3.34 -7.93
C TRP A 75 16.02 -2.82 -6.77
N GLU A 76 16.99 -1.98 -7.11
CA GLU A 76 17.88 -1.35 -6.15
C GLU A 76 18.10 0.13 -6.49
N GLN A 77 18.53 0.87 -5.48
CA GLN A 77 18.91 2.26 -5.60
C GLN A 77 20.23 2.43 -4.86
N PRO A 78 21.36 2.11 -5.50
CA PRO A 78 22.67 2.20 -4.87
C PRO A 78 23.01 3.66 -4.51
N GLY A 79 23.56 3.88 -3.32
CA GLY A 79 24.24 5.12 -2.93
C GLY A 79 23.41 6.13 -2.11
N ILE A 80 24.02 6.58 -1.00
CA ILE A 80 23.66 7.78 -0.21
C ILE A 80 24.46 9.01 -0.72
N GLN A 81 25.39 8.82 -1.65
CA GLN A 81 26.20 9.91 -2.20
C GLN A 81 25.40 10.81 -3.15
N VAL A 82 25.54 12.12 -2.94
CA VAL A 82 24.88 13.17 -3.71
C VAL A 82 25.21 13.01 -5.20
N GLY A 83 24.19 12.79 -6.03
CA GLY A 83 24.32 12.82 -7.49
C GLY A 83 24.12 11.50 -8.23
N SER A 84 24.10 10.34 -7.56
CA SER A 84 23.85 9.04 -8.22
C SER A 84 22.76 8.23 -7.51
N HIS A 85 21.53 8.75 -7.52
CA HIS A 85 20.33 8.04 -7.06
C HIS A 85 19.65 7.30 -8.20
N ARG A 86 20.41 6.48 -8.94
CA ARG A 86 19.86 5.76 -10.09
C ARG A 86 19.11 4.51 -9.64
N VAL A 87 17.78 4.57 -9.74
CA VAL A 87 16.91 3.39 -9.64
C VAL A 87 17.21 2.47 -10.82
N LYS A 88 17.46 1.18 -10.55
CA LYS A 88 17.64 0.16 -11.59
C LYS A 88 16.99 -1.15 -11.18
N LEU A 89 16.51 -1.91 -12.17
CA LEU A 89 16.13 -3.30 -11.96
C LEU A 89 17.40 -4.13 -11.77
N SER A 90 17.45 -4.94 -10.71
CA SER A 90 18.59 -5.81 -10.42
C SER A 90 18.48 -7.18 -11.07
N ARG A 91 17.29 -7.56 -11.57
CA ARG A 91 17.06 -8.78 -12.34
C ARG A 91 16.16 -8.51 -13.55
N GLY A 92 16.25 -9.38 -14.57
CA GLY A 92 15.46 -9.28 -15.80
C GLY A 92 13.97 -9.64 -15.60
N TYR A 93 13.18 -9.47 -16.66
CA TYR A 93 11.73 -9.68 -16.64
C TYR A 93 11.33 -11.09 -16.17
N GLU A 94 11.90 -12.13 -16.77
CA GLU A 94 11.63 -13.54 -16.43
C GLU A 94 11.88 -13.87 -14.96
N ALA A 95 12.90 -13.25 -14.36
CA ALA A 95 13.21 -13.44 -12.94
C ALA A 95 12.23 -12.71 -12.01
N ASN A 96 11.65 -11.58 -12.46
CA ASN A 96 10.69 -10.80 -11.68
C ASN A 96 9.30 -11.44 -11.63
N ALA A 97 8.86 -12.05 -12.74
CA ALA A 97 7.50 -12.55 -12.87
C ALA A 97 7.08 -13.51 -11.74
N PRO A 98 7.87 -14.53 -11.34
CA PRO A 98 7.46 -15.43 -10.27
C PRO A 98 7.32 -14.75 -8.90
N ALA A 99 8.21 -13.82 -8.56
CA ALA A 99 8.13 -13.07 -7.30
C ALA A 99 6.92 -12.13 -7.28
N PHE A 100 6.62 -11.51 -8.43
CA PHE A 100 5.43 -10.68 -8.62
C PHE A 100 4.14 -11.47 -8.40
N GLU A 101 4.03 -12.65 -9.01
CA GLU A 101 2.85 -13.52 -8.84
C GLU A 101 2.68 -13.98 -7.41
N ARG A 102 3.77 -14.42 -6.76
CA ARG A 102 3.74 -14.80 -5.34
C ARG A 102 3.24 -13.65 -4.46
N HIS A 103 3.74 -12.44 -4.72
CA HIS A 103 3.34 -11.25 -3.97
C HIS A 103 1.83 -11.00 -4.06
N PHE A 104 1.28 -10.86 -5.27
CA PHE A 104 -0.13 -10.55 -5.44
C PHE A 104 -1.06 -11.69 -5.06
N SER A 105 -0.64 -12.94 -5.24
CA SER A 105 -1.37 -14.11 -4.73
C SER A 105 -1.47 -14.08 -3.20
N ALA A 106 -0.37 -13.77 -2.51
CA ALA A 106 -0.37 -13.62 -1.06
C ALA A 106 -1.26 -12.45 -0.61
N LEU A 107 -1.15 -11.29 -1.25
CA LEU A 107 -2.00 -10.15 -0.90
C LEU A 107 -3.48 -10.44 -1.13
N ARG A 108 -3.85 -11.10 -2.23
CA ARG A 108 -5.26 -11.45 -2.51
C ARG A 108 -5.81 -12.45 -1.52
N ARG A 109 -5.00 -13.41 -1.10
CA ARG A 109 -5.39 -14.38 -0.07
C ARG A 109 -5.59 -13.71 1.30
N LEU A 110 -4.76 -12.74 1.65
CA LEU A 110 -4.79 -12.10 2.97
C LEU A 110 -5.80 -10.95 3.06
N TYR A 111 -5.91 -10.14 2.01
CA TYR A 111 -6.65 -8.87 2.01
C TYR A 111 -7.81 -8.82 1.01
N GLY A 112 -7.97 -9.82 0.15
CA GLY A 112 -9.03 -9.83 -0.86
C GLY A 112 -8.78 -8.84 -2.00
N LYS A 113 -9.80 -8.05 -2.34
CA LYS A 113 -9.76 -7.08 -3.45
C LYS A 113 -8.71 -6.01 -3.18
N GLN A 114 -8.00 -5.59 -4.23
CA GLN A 114 -6.92 -4.62 -4.13
C GLN A 114 -6.96 -3.58 -5.24
N VAL A 115 -6.53 -2.36 -4.90
CA VAL A 115 -6.17 -1.31 -5.85
C VAL A 115 -4.76 -0.84 -5.51
N ILE A 116 -3.91 -0.72 -6.54
CA ILE A 116 -2.56 -0.19 -6.38
C ILE A 116 -2.63 1.31 -6.59
N ILE A 117 -2.12 2.08 -5.63
CA ILE A 117 -1.89 3.52 -5.78
C ILE A 117 -0.37 3.71 -5.96
N ASN A 118 0.06 3.90 -7.21
CA ASN A 118 1.45 4.15 -7.53
C ASN A 118 1.72 5.66 -7.49
N LEU A 119 2.51 6.10 -6.50
CA LEU A 119 2.82 7.51 -6.27
C LEU A 119 4.13 7.99 -6.92
N LEU A 120 4.82 7.09 -7.64
CA LEU A 120 6.08 7.39 -8.30
C LEU A 120 5.91 8.48 -9.35
N GLY A 121 6.93 9.34 -9.45
CA GLY A 121 6.95 10.44 -10.38
C GLY A 121 7.47 10.07 -11.77
N MET A 122 7.48 11.08 -12.63
CA MET A 122 7.85 10.91 -14.04
C MET A 122 9.35 11.08 -14.34
N LYS A 123 10.20 11.19 -13.31
CA LYS A 123 11.66 11.22 -13.48
C LYS A 123 12.18 9.84 -13.92
N GLU A 124 13.26 9.81 -14.70
CA GLU A 124 13.80 8.62 -15.38
C GLU A 124 13.69 7.31 -14.58
N GLY A 125 14.31 7.24 -13.39
CA GLY A 125 14.35 6.01 -12.57
C GLY A 125 12.98 5.58 -12.01
N GLU A 126 12.19 6.53 -11.51
CA GLU A 126 10.84 6.25 -10.98
C GLU A 126 9.85 5.90 -12.10
N HIS A 127 10.00 6.54 -13.26
CA HIS A 127 9.20 6.28 -14.45
C HIS A 127 9.50 4.91 -15.05
N MET A 128 10.78 4.52 -15.13
CA MET A 128 11.21 3.19 -15.53
C MET A 128 10.60 2.13 -14.61
N LEU A 129 10.68 2.32 -13.28
CA LEU A 129 10.14 1.37 -12.31
C LEU A 129 8.61 1.28 -12.38
N SER A 130 7.92 2.42 -12.61
CA SER A 130 6.47 2.46 -12.83
C SER A 130 6.06 1.69 -14.10
N LYS A 131 6.82 1.84 -15.18
CA LYS A 131 6.59 1.08 -16.42
C LYS A 131 6.80 -0.41 -16.21
N ALA A 132 7.88 -0.80 -15.54
CA ALA A 132 8.15 -2.20 -15.22
C ALA A 132 7.02 -2.81 -14.37
N PHE A 133 6.58 -2.10 -13.32
CA PHE A 133 5.46 -2.52 -12.48
C PHE A 133 4.18 -2.70 -13.31
N GLN A 134 3.85 -1.72 -14.16
CA GLN A 134 2.69 -1.82 -15.04
C GLN A 134 2.76 -3.01 -15.99
N SER A 135 3.93 -3.26 -16.59
CA SER A 135 4.13 -4.36 -17.53
C SER A 135 3.98 -5.73 -16.85
N HIS A 136 4.51 -5.89 -15.65
CA HIS A 136 4.30 -7.12 -14.87
C HIS A 136 2.83 -7.30 -14.45
N LEU A 137 2.17 -6.24 -13.98
CA LEU A 137 0.74 -6.32 -13.63
C LEU A 137 -0.12 -6.74 -14.83
N LYS A 138 0.14 -6.16 -16.01
CA LYS A 138 -0.60 -6.47 -17.24
C LYS A 138 -0.41 -7.91 -17.71
N ALA A 139 0.76 -8.50 -17.46
CA ALA A 139 1.06 -9.88 -17.83
C ALA A 139 0.63 -10.89 -16.75
N SER A 140 0.38 -10.44 -15.53
CA SER A 140 -0.05 -11.30 -14.42
C SER A 140 -1.47 -11.83 -14.59
N GLU A 141 -1.77 -12.95 -13.92
CA GLU A 141 -3.15 -13.45 -13.79
C GLU A 141 -4.06 -12.47 -13.03
N HIS A 142 -3.47 -11.51 -12.31
CA HIS A 142 -4.18 -10.50 -11.53
C HIS A 142 -4.58 -9.27 -12.36
N ALA A 143 -4.21 -9.18 -13.65
CA ALA A 143 -4.47 -8.02 -14.51
C ALA A 143 -5.95 -7.62 -14.57
N GLY A 144 -6.87 -8.60 -14.54
CA GLY A 144 -8.31 -8.36 -14.55
C GLY A 144 -8.91 -8.00 -13.19
N ALA A 145 -8.21 -8.33 -12.09
CA ALA A 145 -8.72 -8.18 -10.73
C ALA A 145 -8.11 -6.99 -9.98
N VAL A 146 -6.88 -6.61 -10.30
CA VAL A 146 -6.12 -5.57 -9.60
C VAL A 146 -5.85 -4.41 -10.55
N ARG A 147 -6.39 -3.24 -10.22
CA ARG A 147 -6.17 -2.01 -10.99
C ARG A 147 -5.04 -1.20 -10.36
N MET A 148 -4.18 -0.64 -11.21
CA MET A 148 -3.17 0.34 -10.81
C MET A 148 -3.56 1.76 -11.24
N ILE A 149 -3.53 2.68 -10.28
CA ILE A 149 -3.69 4.13 -10.48
C ILE A 149 -2.31 4.77 -10.33
N ASN A 150 -1.83 5.42 -11.38
CA ASN A 150 -0.61 6.23 -11.32
C ASN A 150 -0.96 7.67 -10.93
N PHE A 151 -0.34 8.19 -9.88
CA PHE A 151 -0.58 9.53 -9.37
C PHE A 151 0.76 10.13 -8.92
N ASP A 152 1.44 10.90 -9.78
CA ASP A 152 2.70 11.57 -9.43
C ASP A 152 2.45 12.57 -8.28
N TYR A 153 2.74 12.16 -7.05
CA TYR A 153 2.38 12.94 -5.87
C TYR A 153 3.09 14.30 -5.85
N HIS A 154 4.36 14.34 -6.24
CA HIS A 154 5.17 15.56 -6.23
C HIS A 154 4.66 16.59 -7.25
N GLN A 155 4.24 16.13 -8.43
CA GLN A 155 3.64 16.99 -9.44
C GLN A 155 2.22 17.41 -9.05
N MET A 156 1.43 16.49 -8.49
CA MET A 156 0.03 16.72 -8.19
C MET A 156 -0.21 17.59 -6.95
N VAL A 157 0.71 17.59 -5.99
CA VAL A 157 0.65 18.37 -4.74
C VAL A 157 1.69 19.52 -4.74
N LYS A 158 2.15 19.93 -5.92
CA LYS A 158 3.15 21.00 -6.07
C LYS A 158 2.68 22.28 -5.37
N GLY A 159 3.55 22.87 -4.56
CA GLY A 159 3.24 24.07 -3.77
C GLY A 159 2.33 23.80 -2.57
N GLY A 160 2.23 22.55 -2.11
CA GLY A 160 1.45 22.17 -0.92
C GLY A 160 -0.06 22.06 -1.15
N LYS A 161 -0.52 22.25 -2.38
CA LYS A 161 -1.95 22.21 -2.74
C LYS A 161 -2.43 20.77 -2.88
N ALA A 162 -3.11 20.26 -1.86
CA ALA A 162 -3.59 18.89 -1.80
C ALA A 162 -4.92 18.65 -2.55
N ASP A 163 -5.48 19.67 -3.21
CA ASP A 163 -6.79 19.61 -3.87
C ASP A 163 -6.92 18.43 -4.85
N LYS A 164 -5.83 18.08 -5.54
CA LYS A 164 -5.81 16.97 -6.51
C LYS A 164 -5.95 15.58 -5.87
N LEU A 165 -5.69 15.43 -4.57
CA LEU A 165 -6.04 14.20 -3.85
C LEU A 165 -7.55 13.99 -3.87
N HIS A 166 -8.32 15.07 -3.69
CA HIS A 166 -9.78 15.02 -3.65
C HIS A 166 -10.42 15.10 -5.04
N SER A 167 -9.87 15.91 -5.95
CA SER A 167 -10.46 16.14 -7.27
C SER A 167 -10.01 15.14 -8.33
N VAL A 168 -8.88 14.44 -8.14
CA VAL A 168 -8.33 13.51 -9.14
C VAL A 168 -8.15 12.09 -8.60
N LEU A 169 -7.53 11.91 -7.43
CA LEU A 169 -7.27 10.57 -6.90
C LEU A 169 -8.54 9.92 -6.30
N LYS A 170 -9.25 10.65 -5.43
CA LYS A 170 -10.46 10.14 -4.76
C LYS A 170 -11.55 9.65 -5.73
N PRO A 171 -11.91 10.35 -6.83
CA PRO A 171 -12.92 9.87 -7.77
C PRO A 171 -12.53 8.54 -8.43
N GLN A 172 -11.23 8.33 -8.67
CA GLN A 172 -10.74 7.06 -9.19
C GLN A 172 -10.82 5.93 -8.17
N LEU A 173 -10.86 6.22 -6.87
CA LEU A 173 -10.90 5.23 -5.78
C LEU A 173 -12.32 4.96 -5.27
N ASN A 174 -13.26 5.89 -5.40
CA ASN A 174 -14.59 5.80 -4.78
C ASN A 174 -15.27 4.44 -4.99
N LYS A 175 -15.38 3.98 -6.24
CA LYS A 175 -15.98 2.68 -6.54
C LYS A 175 -15.30 1.52 -5.79
N PHE A 176 -13.97 1.55 -5.68
CA PHE A 176 -13.24 0.51 -4.95
C PHE A 176 -13.46 0.61 -3.43
N LEU A 177 -13.51 1.82 -2.88
CA LEU A 177 -13.77 2.06 -1.47
C LEU A 177 -15.17 1.60 -1.07
N ASP A 178 -16.16 1.87 -1.90
CA ASP A 178 -17.54 1.40 -1.71
C ASP A 178 -17.61 -0.13 -1.77
N ASP A 179 -16.88 -0.76 -2.70
CA ASP A 179 -16.88 -2.21 -2.90
C ASP A 179 -16.10 -3.00 -1.83
N CYS A 180 -15.08 -2.40 -1.19
CA CYS A 180 -14.25 -3.07 -0.18
C CYS A 180 -14.75 -2.85 1.24
N SER A 181 -15.46 -1.75 1.50
CA SER A 181 -16.00 -1.41 2.80
C SER A 181 -14.93 -1.47 3.92
N PHE A 182 -15.36 -1.72 5.16
CA PHE A 182 -14.54 -1.90 6.34
C PHE A 182 -15.14 -3.03 7.19
N PHE A 183 -14.34 -3.62 8.08
CA PHE A 183 -14.83 -4.58 9.05
C PHE A 183 -15.77 -3.90 10.04
N TYR A 184 -16.92 -4.49 10.33
CA TYR A 184 -17.84 -3.99 11.35
C TYR A 184 -18.42 -5.13 12.19
N TYR A 185 -18.48 -4.90 13.49
CA TYR A 185 -19.11 -5.75 14.48
C TYR A 185 -20.03 -4.91 15.37
N SER A 186 -21.19 -5.46 15.71
CA SER A 186 -22.03 -4.96 16.81
C SER A 186 -22.46 -6.12 17.73
N GLY A 187 -22.71 -5.82 19.00
CA GLY A 187 -23.18 -6.82 19.96
C GLY A 187 -24.51 -7.46 19.55
N GLU A 188 -25.38 -6.70 18.89
CA GLU A 188 -26.70 -7.19 18.42
C GLU A 188 -26.63 -8.08 17.17
N ARG A 189 -25.76 -7.74 16.20
CA ARG A 189 -25.77 -8.37 14.87
C ARG A 189 -24.55 -9.25 14.60
N GLY A 190 -23.57 -9.24 15.48
CA GLY A 190 -22.28 -9.87 15.25
C GLY A 190 -21.50 -9.18 14.14
N VAL A 191 -20.71 -9.96 13.38
CA VAL A 191 -19.92 -9.45 12.25
C VAL A 191 -20.81 -9.26 11.02
N THR A 192 -20.81 -8.05 10.46
CA THR A 192 -21.45 -7.79 9.16
C THR A 192 -20.38 -7.68 8.07
N LYS A 193 -20.60 -8.37 6.94
CA LYS A 193 -19.74 -8.29 5.74
C LYS A 193 -20.21 -7.20 4.79
#